data_AF-A0A225WMN3-F1
#
_entry.id   AF-A0A225WMN3-F1
#
_cell.length_a   1.000
_cell.length_b   1.000
_cell.length_c   1.000
_cell.angle_alpha   90.00
_cell.angle_beta   90.00
_cell.angle_gamma   90.00
#
_symmetry.space_group_name_H-M   'P 1'
#
loop_
_entity.id
_entity.type
_entity.pdbx_description
1 polymer ?
#
loop_
_entity_poly.entity_id
_entity_poly.type
_entity_poly.pdbx_seq_one_letter_code
_entity_poly.pdbx_strand_id
1 'polypeptide(L)'
;MAALPWNVLSGANIPVSMSFEITVDGRLGFLIEQYSAVEFQDLVAYWESTHRFPGSPALIRSDQYLTLFVVKRKNRRSHAGARWKQILQLFLIAMREGWCDLDLLLDSYFFHSPK
;
A
#
# COMPACT_ATOMS: atom_id res chain seq x y z
N MET A 1 -26.97 -30.52 -19.00
CA MET A 1 -26.12 -29.47 -19.58
C MET A 1 -25.80 -28.50 -18.46
N ALA A 2 -24.56 -28.49 -17.95
CA ALA A 2 -24.20 -27.62 -16.83
C ALA A 2 -24.15 -26.17 -17.34
N ALA A 3 -24.96 -25.29 -16.75
CA ALA A 3 -24.88 -23.87 -17.04
C ALA A 3 -23.46 -23.40 -16.68
N LEU A 4 -22.77 -22.84 -17.65
CA LEU A 4 -21.44 -22.30 -17.44
C LEU A 4 -21.55 -21.17 -16.41
N PRO A 5 -20.81 -21.21 -15.29
CA PRO A 5 -20.98 -20.28 -14.17
C PRO A 5 -20.86 -18.80 -14.58
N TRP A 6 -20.13 -18.53 -15.67
CA TRP A 6 -19.87 -17.19 -16.19
C TRP A 6 -21.00 -16.60 -17.06
N ASN A 7 -22.06 -17.36 -17.39
CA ASN A 7 -23.18 -16.84 -18.18
C ASN A 7 -23.96 -15.72 -17.46
N VAL A 8 -23.86 -15.63 -16.13
CA VAL A 8 -24.42 -14.52 -15.33
C VAL A 8 -23.80 -13.18 -15.68
N LEU A 9 -22.56 -13.18 -16.20
CA LEU A 9 -21.83 -11.99 -16.60
C LEU A 9 -22.16 -11.55 -18.03
N SER A 10 -22.96 -12.32 -18.78
CA SER A 10 -23.27 -12.06 -20.20
C SER A 10 -24.65 -11.41 -20.40
N GLY A 11 -25.44 -11.25 -19.35
CA GLY A 11 -26.80 -10.69 -19.43
C GLY A 11 -26.79 -9.16 -19.47
N ALA A 12 -27.78 -8.56 -20.14
CA ALA A 12 -27.95 -7.10 -20.27
C ALA A 12 -28.10 -6.31 -18.94
N ASN A 13 -28.05 -7.00 -17.80
CA ASN A 13 -28.03 -6.46 -16.44
C ASN A 13 -26.65 -6.61 -15.78
N ILE A 14 -25.56 -6.56 -16.56
CA ILE A 14 -24.25 -6.29 -15.93
C ILE A 14 -24.42 -4.92 -15.27
N PRO A 15 -24.33 -4.80 -13.93
CA PRO A 15 -24.18 -3.47 -13.35
C PRO A 15 -22.99 -2.87 -14.09
N VAL A 16 -23.15 -1.62 -14.60
CA VAL A 16 -22.08 -0.90 -15.30
C VAL A 16 -20.79 -1.28 -14.61
N SER A 17 -19.87 -1.93 -15.35
CA SER A 17 -18.55 -2.28 -14.82
C SER A 17 -18.13 -1.11 -13.97
N MET A 18 -17.66 -1.32 -12.73
CA MET A 18 -17.03 -0.26 -11.95
C MET A 18 -15.79 0.17 -12.74
N SER A 19 -16.03 0.94 -13.80
CA SER A 19 -15.05 1.51 -14.68
C SER A 19 -14.78 2.84 -14.06
N PHE A 20 -13.53 3.00 -13.67
CA PHE A 20 -12.87 4.27 -13.43
C PHE A 20 -13.49 5.37 -14.32
N GLU A 21 -14.03 6.42 -13.69
CA GLU A 21 -14.08 7.72 -14.36
C GLU A 21 -12.62 8.12 -14.61
N ILE A 22 -12.17 7.95 -15.87
CA ILE A 22 -10.80 8.24 -16.32
C ILE A 22 -10.49 9.74 -16.24
N THR A 23 -11.47 10.58 -15.95
CA THR A 23 -11.25 11.96 -15.55
C THR A 23 -10.68 11.96 -14.13
N VAL A 24 -9.38 11.67 -14.02
CA VAL A 24 -8.58 11.78 -12.79
C VAL A 24 -8.33 13.25 -12.45
N ASP A 25 -9.40 14.05 -12.44
CA ASP A 25 -9.40 15.43 -11.98
C ASP A 25 -10.41 15.55 -10.84
N GLY A 26 -9.94 16.03 -9.68
CA GLY A 26 -10.73 16.09 -8.45
C GLY A 26 -10.08 15.34 -7.29
N ARG A 27 -10.91 14.77 -6.40
CA ARG A 27 -10.46 14.21 -5.11
C ARG A 27 -9.73 12.87 -5.24
N LEU A 28 -10.06 12.04 -6.23
CA LEU A 28 -9.37 10.77 -6.49
C LEU A 28 -7.95 11.01 -7.04
N GLY A 29 -7.76 11.99 -7.92
CA GLY A 29 -6.43 12.38 -8.39
C GLY A 29 -5.53 12.85 -7.25
N PHE A 30 -6.07 13.68 -6.34
CA PHE A 30 -5.37 14.07 -5.12
C PHE A 30 -4.98 12.86 -4.24
N LEU A 31 -5.87 11.89 -4.06
CA LEU A 31 -5.58 10.64 -3.34
C LEU A 31 -4.44 9.85 -3.96
N ILE A 32 -4.45 9.68 -5.29
CA ILE A 32 -3.41 8.98 -6.03
C ILE A 32 -2.06 9.71 -5.91
N GLU A 33 -2.06 11.04 -5.97
CA GLU A 33 -0.86 11.84 -5.78
C GLU A 33 -0.28 11.70 -4.37
N GLN A 34 -1.14 11.78 -3.33
CA GLN A 34 -0.72 11.56 -1.94
C GLN A 34 -0.18 10.14 -1.74
N TYR A 35 -0.82 9.13 -2.32
CA TYR A 35 -0.35 7.75 -2.26
C TYR A 35 1.03 7.59 -2.91
N SER A 36 1.19 8.09 -4.13
CA SER A 36 2.44 8.02 -4.88
C SER A 36 3.59 8.72 -4.14
N ALA A 37 3.31 9.87 -3.51
CA ALA A 37 4.29 10.59 -2.71
C ALA A 37 4.75 9.79 -1.48
N VAL A 38 3.82 9.13 -0.78
CA VAL A 38 4.15 8.28 0.38
C VAL A 38 4.90 7.03 -0.04
N GLU A 39 4.48 6.38 -1.13
CA GLU A 39 5.19 5.25 -1.71
C GLU A 39 6.64 5.61 -2.00
N PHE A 40 6.86 6.70 -2.75
CA PHE A 40 8.19 7.18 -3.11
C PHE A 40 9.05 7.53 -1.89
N GLN A 41 8.45 8.21 -0.89
CA GLN A 41 9.15 8.60 0.33
C GLN A 41 9.62 7.40 1.16
N ASP A 42 8.87 6.30 1.12
CA ASP A 42 9.05 5.15 2.01
C ASP A 42 9.61 3.90 1.34
N LEU A 43 10.07 4.00 0.08
CA LEU A 43 10.71 2.90 -0.65
C LEU A 43 11.83 2.21 0.13
N VAL A 44 12.65 2.98 0.85
CA VAL A 44 13.72 2.42 1.70
C VAL A 44 13.14 1.62 2.86
N ALA A 45 12.11 2.15 3.53
CA ALA A 45 11.46 1.46 4.64
C ALA A 45 10.71 0.20 4.18
N TYR A 46 10.12 0.25 2.97
CA TYR A 46 9.48 -0.88 2.30
C TYR A 46 10.48 -1.98 1.92
N TRP A 47 11.60 -1.60 1.30
CA TRP A 47 12.67 -2.56 1.02
C TRP A 47 13.20 -3.19 2.32
N GLU A 48 13.37 -2.36 3.36
CA GLU A 48 13.75 -2.80 4.70
C GLU A 48 12.66 -3.62 5.43
N SER A 49 11.39 -3.61 5.03
CA SER A 49 10.36 -4.45 5.65
C SER A 49 10.33 -5.84 5.02
N THR A 50 10.61 -5.92 3.72
CA THR A 50 10.58 -7.15 2.92
C THR A 50 11.89 -7.94 2.98
N HIS A 51 13.02 -7.29 3.23
CA HIS A 51 14.33 -7.93 3.25
C HIS A 51 14.86 -8.16 4.67
N ARG A 52 15.31 -9.37 4.98
CA ARG A 52 16.04 -9.63 6.24
C ARG A 52 17.43 -9.01 6.17
N PHE A 53 17.86 -8.42 7.28
CA PHE A 53 19.24 -7.96 7.42
C PHE A 53 20.08 -9.10 8.01
N PRO A 54 21.08 -9.62 7.29
CA PRO A 54 21.94 -10.67 7.79
C PRO A 54 22.93 -10.07 8.79
N GLY A 55 22.72 -10.34 10.07
CA GLY A 55 23.66 -9.94 11.12
C GLY A 55 23.30 -10.63 12.44
N SER A 56 24.26 -11.32 13.04
CA SER A 56 24.05 -11.88 14.38
C SER A 56 23.93 -10.73 15.40
N PRO A 57 23.13 -10.87 16.46
CA PRO A 57 23.06 -9.84 17.50
C PRO A 57 24.42 -9.49 18.12
N ALA A 58 25.35 -10.45 18.15
CA ALA A 58 26.72 -10.21 18.59
C ALA A 58 27.48 -9.28 17.64
N LEU A 59 27.41 -9.53 16.32
CA LEU A 59 28.05 -8.71 15.29
C LEU A 59 27.51 -7.27 15.28
N ILE A 60 26.19 -7.12 15.43
CA ILE A 60 25.57 -5.79 15.48
C ILE A 60 26.07 -5.00 16.68
N ARG A 61 26.22 -5.65 17.85
CA ARG A 61 26.70 -4.99 19.08
C ARG A 61 28.18 -4.66 19.06
N SER A 62 29.00 -5.43 18.33
CA SER A 62 30.44 -5.16 18.23
C SER A 62 30.77 -3.97 17.32
N ASP A 63 29.85 -3.55 16.47
CA ASP A 63 30.06 -2.49 15.48
C ASP A 63 29.09 -1.31 15.72
N GLN A 64 29.67 -0.12 15.97
CA GLN A 64 28.90 1.09 16.25
C GLN A 64 28.06 1.55 15.05
N TYR A 65 28.54 1.38 13.83
CA TYR A 65 27.81 1.70 12.62
C TYR A 65 26.60 0.76 12.45
N LEU A 66 26.78 -0.54 12.67
CA LEU A 66 25.67 -1.50 12.61
C LEU A 66 24.62 -1.24 13.68
N THR A 67 25.03 -0.90 14.89
CA THR A 67 24.11 -0.50 15.97
C THR A 67 23.28 0.72 15.56
N LEU A 68 23.92 1.78 15.04
CA LEU A 68 23.22 2.97 14.54
C LEU A 68 22.30 2.67 13.36
N PHE A 69 22.74 1.80 12.44
CA PHE A 69 21.95 1.38 11.29
C PHE A 69 20.64 0.71 11.71
N VAL A 70 20.68 -0.22 12.67
CA VAL A 70 19.48 -0.91 13.18
C VAL A 70 18.49 0.06 13.81
N VAL A 71 18.97 1.05 14.57
CA VAL A 71 18.12 2.11 15.16
C VAL A 71 17.48 2.95 14.05
N LYS A 72 18.26 3.42 13.08
CA LYS A 72 17.72 4.23 11.96
C LYS A 72 16.69 3.45 11.15
N ARG A 73 16.93 2.16 10.89
CA ARG A 73 15.98 1.26 10.23
C ARG A 73 14.68 1.10 11.02
N LYS A 74 14.76 0.98 12.35
CA LYS A 74 13.56 0.93 13.20
C LYS A 74 12.78 2.24 13.13
N ASN A 75 13.46 3.38 13.18
CA ASN A 75 12.82 4.70 13.08
C ASN A 75 12.16 4.91 11.72
N ARG A 76 12.84 4.58 10.61
CA ARG A 76 12.27 4.64 9.25
C ARG A 76 10.99 3.81 9.14
N ARG A 77 11.01 2.56 9.60
CA ARG A 77 9.81 1.70 9.60
C ARG A 77 8.68 2.28 10.45
N SER A 78 9.00 2.82 11.62
CA SER A 78 7.99 3.46 12.48
C SER A 78 7.37 4.70 11.84
N HIS A 79 8.17 5.53 11.17
CA HIS A 79 7.66 6.72 10.47
C HIS A 79 6.84 6.35 9.24
N ALA A 80 7.30 5.35 8.47
CA ALA A 80 6.55 4.81 7.35
C ALA A 80 5.22 4.21 7.80
N GLY A 81 5.20 3.43 8.88
CA GLY A 81 3.96 2.91 9.46
C GLY A 81 3.00 4.00 9.98
N ALA A 82 3.52 5.15 10.42
CA ALA A 82 2.69 6.29 10.81
C ALA A 82 2.05 6.99 9.60
N ARG A 83 2.84 7.29 8.56
CA ARG A 83 2.33 7.85 7.28
C ARG A 83 1.34 6.89 6.61
N TRP A 84 1.65 5.60 6.68
CA TRP A 84 0.78 4.54 6.17
C TRP A 84 -0.62 4.60 6.76
N LYS A 85 -0.74 4.74 8.08
CA LYS A 85 -2.04 4.86 8.75
C LYS A 85 -2.82 6.10 8.31
N GLN A 86 -2.14 7.20 8.00
CA GLN A 86 -2.77 8.43 7.50
C GLN A 86 -3.34 8.19 6.09
N ILE A 87 -2.56 7.58 5.19
CA ILE A 87 -3.01 7.21 3.85
C ILE A 87 -4.17 6.21 3.89
N LEU A 88 -4.09 5.18 4.75
CA LEU A 88 -5.15 4.20 4.92
C LEU A 88 -6.49 4.85 5.33
N GLN A 89 -6.45 5.86 6.20
CA GLN A 89 -7.66 6.61 6.58
C GLN A 89 -8.27 7.34 5.38
N LEU A 90 -7.45 7.93 4.52
CA LEU A 90 -7.93 8.60 3.31
C LEU A 90 -8.58 7.60 2.34
N PHE A 91 -7.98 6.42 2.14
CA PHE A 91 -8.58 5.36 1.32
C PHE A 91 -9.90 4.84 1.89
N LEU A 92 -10.00 4.65 3.20
CA LEU A 92 -11.26 4.23 3.84
C LEU A 92 -12.39 5.25 3.61
N ILE A 93 -12.07 6.55 3.65
CA ILE A 93 -13.03 7.61 3.33
C ILE A 93 -13.41 7.55 1.85
N ALA A 94 -12.43 7.43 0.95
CA ALA A 94 -12.64 7.36 -0.49
C ALA A 94 -13.49 6.15 -0.90
N MET A 95 -13.26 4.98 -0.31
CA MET A 95 -14.08 3.78 -0.52
C MET A 95 -15.51 3.98 0.01
N ARG A 96 -15.68 4.61 1.18
CA ARG A 96 -17.00 4.92 1.75
C ARG A 96 -17.80 5.87 0.86
N GLU A 97 -17.13 6.80 0.20
CA GLU A 97 -17.74 7.77 -0.72
C GLU A 97 -17.87 7.22 -2.16
N GLY A 98 -17.43 5.99 -2.41
CA GLY A 98 -17.56 5.31 -3.70
C GLY A 98 -16.57 5.78 -4.76
N TRP A 99 -15.47 6.41 -4.37
CA TRP A 99 -14.48 6.98 -5.31
C TRP A 99 -13.39 6.00 -5.72
N CYS A 100 -13.14 4.99 -4.91
CA CYS A 100 -12.16 3.95 -5.21
C CYS A 100 -12.65 2.60 -4.69
N ASP A 101 -12.27 1.52 -5.38
CA ASP A 101 -12.62 0.16 -4.99
C ASP A 101 -11.50 -0.49 -4.15
N LEU A 102 -11.69 -1.77 -3.82
CA LEU A 102 -10.79 -2.60 -3.03
C LEU A 102 -9.46 -2.89 -3.73
N ASP A 103 -9.37 -2.71 -5.05
CA ASP A 103 -8.19 -2.99 -5.86
C ASP A 103 -6.96 -2.16 -5.45
N LEU A 104 -7.17 -0.93 -4.98
CA LEU A 104 -6.11 -0.11 -4.37
C LEU A 104 -5.53 -0.72 -3.09
N LEU A 105 -6.31 -1.47 -2.32
CA LEU A 105 -5.79 -2.22 -1.16
C LEU A 105 -4.99 -3.44 -1.57
N LEU A 106 -5.12 -3.88 -2.83
CA LEU A 106 -4.40 -5.04 -3.36
C LEU A 106 -3.01 -4.68 -3.92
N ASP A 107 -2.64 -3.40 -3.89
CA ASP A 107 -1.30 -2.99 -4.31
C ASP A 107 -0.21 -3.63 -3.43
N SER A 108 0.91 -4.02 -4.05
CA SER A 108 1.97 -4.76 -3.34
C SER A 108 2.64 -3.91 -2.25
N TYR A 109 2.74 -2.59 -2.45
CA TYR A 109 3.19 -1.67 -1.42
C TYR A 109 2.19 -1.60 -0.25
N PHE A 110 0.90 -1.69 -0.57
CA PHE A 110 -0.18 -1.75 0.42
C PHE A 110 -0.03 -2.94 1.38
N PHE A 111 0.30 -4.12 0.84
CA PHE A 111 0.39 -5.35 1.62
C PHE A 111 1.62 -5.45 2.53
N HIS A 112 2.77 -4.92 2.10
CA HIS A 112 4.02 -5.04 2.84
C HIS A 112 4.41 -3.81 3.64
N SER A 113 3.47 -2.86 3.79
CA SER A 113 3.66 -1.68 4.60
C SER A 113 4.10 -2.04 6.03
N PRO A 114 5.17 -1.41 6.53
CA PRO A 114 5.70 -1.72 7.84
C PRO A 114 4.68 -1.38 8.93
N LYS A 115 4.33 -2.37 9.78
CA LYS A 115 3.49 -2.20 10.97
C LYS A 115 4.15 -1.30 12.02
#